data_AF-A0A3C1WHB6-F1
#
_entry.id   AF-A0A3C1WHB6-F1
#
_cell.length_a   1.000
_cell.length_b   1.000
_cell.length_c   1.000
_cell.angle_alpha   90.00
_cell.angle_beta   90.00
_cell.angle_gamma   90.00
#
_symmetry.space_group_name_H-M   'P 1'
#
loop_
_entity.id
_entity.type
_entity.pdbx_description
1 polymer ?
#
loop_
_entity_poly.entity_id
_entity_poly.type
_entity_poly.pdbx_seq_one_letter_code
_entity_poly.pdbx_strand_id
1 'polypeptide(L)' 'AWDNAKKFVEDGHFGGKGSEAHSATVIGDTVGDPFKDTAGPSLNILIKLMGVMSVVIAPILRRFWGY' A
#
# COMPACT_ATOMS: atom_id res chain seq x y z
N ALA A 1 -6.06 4.75 7.32
CA ALA A 1 -6.14 5.71 8.45
C ALA A 1 -6.57 7.08 7.95
N TRP A 2 -5.91 7.65 6.93
CA TRP A 2 -6.30 8.93 6.32
C TRP A 2 -7.69 8.92 5.65
N ASP A 3 -8.07 7.86 4.92
CA ASP A 3 -9.44 7.71 4.37
C ASP A 3 -10.54 7.78 5.45
N ASN A 4 -10.31 7.15 6.60
CA ASN A 4 -11.27 7.18 7.71
C ASN A 4 -11.30 8.55 8.40
N ALA A 5 -10.16 9.25 8.47
CA ALA A 5 -10.09 10.61 8.99
C ALA A 5 -10.83 11.60 8.07
N LYS A 6 -10.74 11.42 6.74
CA LYS A 6 -11.52 12.20 5.76
C LYS A 6 -13.02 11.99 5.95
N LYS A 7 -13.48 10.74 6.01
CA LYS A 7 -14.90 10.40 6.24
C LYS A 7 -15.44 10.99 7.54
N PHE A 8 -14.64 10.94 8.61
CA PHE A 8 -15.01 11.53 9.90
C PHE A 8 -15.22 13.05 9.84
N VAL A 9 -14.39 13.77 9.08
CA VAL A 9 -14.57 15.22 8.86
C VAL A 9 -15.74 15.49 7.91
N GLU A 10 -15.97 14.63 6.92
CA GLU A 10 -17.12 14.71 6.01
C GLU A 10 -18.47 14.51 6.70
N ASP A 11 -18.52 13.75 7.80
CA ASP A 11 -19.71 13.52 8.63
C ASP A 11 -20.08 14.72 9.52
N GLY A 12 -19.34 15.83 9.43
CA GLY A 12 -19.65 17.10 10.09
C GLY A 12 -18.76 17.43 11.29
N HIS A 13 -17.82 16.55 11.64
CA HIS A 13 -16.82 16.86 12.65
C HIS A 13 -15.77 17.83 12.09
N PHE A 14 -15.30 18.78 12.92
CA PHE A 14 -14.31 19.79 12.50
C PHE A 14 -14.74 20.65 11.30
N GLY A 15 -16.01 21.09 11.28
CA GLY A 15 -16.52 22.06 10.30
C GLY A 15 -17.14 21.47 9.04
N GLY A 16 -17.07 20.14 8.85
CA GLY A 16 -17.76 19.47 7.75
C GLY A 16 -17.12 19.68 6.37
N LYS A 17 -17.83 19.25 5.32
CA LYS A 17 -17.38 19.39 3.92
C LYS A 17 -17.14 20.87 3.56
N GLY A 18 -15.98 21.14 2.98
CA GLY A 18 -15.56 22.49 2.59
C GLY A 18 -14.84 23.29 3.69
N SER A 19 -14.67 22.73 4.90
CA SER A 19 -13.83 23.34 5.94
C SER A 19 -12.34 23.17 5.63
N GLU A 20 -11.50 23.95 6.29
CA GLU A 20 -10.03 23.83 6.16
C GLU A 20 -9.53 22.44 6.59
N ALA A 21 -10.20 21.83 7.58
CA ALA A 21 -9.92 20.46 8.01
C ALA A 21 -10.30 19.41 6.96
N HIS A 22 -11.36 19.65 6.16
CA HIS A 22 -11.73 18.78 5.04
C HIS A 22 -10.68 18.82 3.94
N SER A 23 -10.21 20.00 3.55
CA SER A 23 -9.13 20.13 2.56
C SER A 23 -7.84 19.43 3.00
N ALA A 24 -7.44 19.57 4.28
CA ALA A 24 -6.26 18.89 4.82
C ALA A 24 -6.39 17.35 4.80
N THR A 25 -7.56 16.82 5.14
CA THR A 25 -7.81 15.37 5.12
C THR A 25 -7.92 14.81 3.70
N VAL A 26 -8.44 15.58 2.73
CA VAL A 26 -8.46 15.22 1.31
C VAL A 26 -7.04 15.10 0.75
N ILE A 27 -6.14 16.03 1.09
CA ILE A 27 -4.73 15.95 0.67
C ILE A 27 -4.06 14.71 1.26
N GLY A 28 -4.27 14.44 2.56
CA GLY A 28 -3.73 13.25 3.22
C GLY A 28 -4.23 11.94 2.61
N ASP A 29 -5.49 11.89 2.19
CA ASP A 29 -6.08 10.74 1.50
C ASP A 29 -5.48 10.55 0.10
N THR A 30 -5.36 11.63 -0.67
CA THR A 30 -4.79 11.61 -2.03
C THR A 30 -3.34 11.11 -2.04
N VAL A 31 -2.56 11.46 -1.01
CA VAL A 31 -1.19 10.95 -0.83
C VAL A 31 -1.20 9.49 -0.37
N GLY A 32 -2.20 9.08 0.41
CA GLY A 32 -2.31 7.73 0.98
C GLY A 32 -2.84 6.66 0.01
N ASP A 33 -3.70 7.04 -0.94
CA ASP A 33 -4.34 6.11 -1.88
C ASP A 33 -3.34 5.30 -2.72
N PRO A 34 -2.27 5.88 -3.29
CA PRO A 34 -1.25 5.09 -3.99
C PRO A 34 -0.57 4.06 -3.09
N PHE A 35 -0.32 4.40 -1.82
CA PHE A 35 0.34 3.48 -0.88
C PHE A 35 -0.59 2.36 -0.41
N LYS A 36 -1.85 2.70 -0.12
CA LYS A 36 -2.86 1.77 0.37
C LYS A 36 -3.33 0.82 -0.74
N ASP A 37 -3.65 1.34 -1.92
CA ASP A 37 -4.36 0.59 -2.95
C ASP A 37 -3.44 0.05 -4.05
N THR A 38 -2.25 0.63 -4.23
CA THR A 38 -1.29 0.17 -5.27
C THR A 38 -0.07 -0.50 -4.64
N ALA A 39 0.71 0.21 -3.82
CA ALA A 39 1.97 -0.32 -3.28
C ALA A 39 1.75 -1.44 -2.24
N GLY A 40 0.75 -1.31 -1.37
CA GLY A 40 0.43 -2.28 -0.32
C GLY A 40 0.13 -3.69 -0.86
N PRO A 41 -0.85 -3.88 -1.76
CA PRO A 41 -1.15 -5.18 -2.35
C PRO A 41 0.02 -5.74 -3.19
N SER A 42 0.76 -4.87 -3.86
CA SER A 42 1.90 -5.25 -4.72
C SER A 42 3.05 -5.88 -3.92
N LEU A 43 3.31 -5.40 -2.70
CA LEU A 43 4.37 -5.95 -1.84
C LEU A 43 4.09 -7.39 -1.39
N ASN A 44 2.83 -7.72 -1.10
CA ASN A 44 2.45 -9.09 -0.73
C ASN A 44 2.68 -10.07 -1.88
N ILE A 45 2.36 -9.65 -3.11
CA ILE A 45 2.58 -10.45 -4.31
C ILE A 45 4.08 -10.59 -4.57
N LEU A 46 4.85 -9.50 -4.44
CA LEU A 46 6.30 -9.51 -4.59
C LEU A 46 6.96 -10.56 -3.69
N ILE A 47 6.64 -10.57 -2.39
CA ILE A 47 7.23 -11.52 -1.44
C ILE A 47 6.87 -12.97 -1.79
N LYS A 48 5.61 -13.23 -2.16
CA LYS A 48 5.18 -14.58 -2.56
C LYS A 48 5.89 -15.05 -3.83
N LEU A 49 6.02 -14.18 -4.83
CA LEU A 49 6.73 -14.48 -6.07
C LEU A 49 8.22 -14.70 -5.83
N MET A 50 8.86 -13.87 -5.00
CA MET A 50 10.27 -14.07 -4.62
C MET A 50 10.51 -15.43 -3.96
N GLY A 51 9.57 -15.90 -3.13
CA GLY A 51 9.64 -17.25 -2.54
C GLY A 51 9.54 -18.36 -3.59
N VAL A 52 8.58 -18.29 -4.50
CA VAL A 52 8.42 -19.28 -5.59
C VAL A 52 9.64 -19.27 -6.52
N MET A 53 10.11 -18.10 -6.91
CA MET A 53 11.30 -17.96 -7.75
C MET A 53 12.55 -18.54 -7.08
N SER A 54 12.70 -18.35 -5.76
CA SER A 54 13.82 -18.92 -5.00
C SER A 54 13.82 -20.45 -5.04
N VAL A 55 12.66 -21.08 -4.89
CA VAL A 55 12.53 -22.55 -4.94
C VAL A 55 12.79 -23.08 -6.36
N VAL A 56 12.33 -22.39 -7.39
CA VAL A 56 12.55 -22.79 -8.80
C VAL A 56 14.02 -22.63 -9.20
N ILE A 57 14.68 -21.56 -8.76
CA ILE A 57 16.08 -21.26 -9.12
C ILE A 57 17.08 -22.11 -8.31
N ALA A 58 16.74 -22.51 -7.08
CA ALA A 58 17.61 -23.32 -6.21
C ALA A 58 18.23 -24.58 -6.88
N PRO A 59 17.48 -25.47 -7.55
CA PRO A 59 18.07 -26.64 -8.23
C PRO A 59 18.94 -26.26 -9.43
N ILE A 60 18.62 -25.15 -10.12
CA ILE A 60 19.39 -24.64 -11.26
C ILE A 60 20.74 -24.11 -10.77
N LEU A 61 20.74 -23.25 -9.75
CA LEU A 61 21.99 -22.75 -9.14
C LEU A 61 22.84 -23.88 -8.58
N ARG A 62 22.23 -24.88 -7.94
CA ARG A 62 22.95 -26.07 -7.46
C ARG A 62 23.63 -26.83 -8.61
N ARG A 63 22.99 -26.95 -9.77
CA ARG A 63 23.54 -27.63 -10.95
C ARG A 63 24.70 -26.86 -11.59
N PHE A 64 24.68 -25.53 -11.56
CA PHE A 64 25.71 -24.69 -12.19
C PHE A 64 26.90 -24.36 -11.27
N TRP A 65 26.68 -24.26 -9.96
CA TRP A 65 27.71 -23.82 -9.00
C TRP A 65 28.04 -24.83 -7.89
N GLY A 66 27.25 -25.91 -7.74
CA GLY A 66 27.56 -26.98 -6.81
C GLY A 66 28.59 -27.93 -7.43
N TYR A 67 29.78 -28.03 -6.81
CA TYR A 67 30.72 -29.13 -7.05
C TYR A 67 30.09 -30.48 -6.68
#